data_AF-A0A9D1GC57-F1
#
_entry.id   AF-A0A9D1GC57-F1
#
_cell.length_a   1.000
_cell.length_b   1.000
_cell.length_c   1.000
_cell.angle_alpha   90.00
_cell.angle_beta   90.00
_cell.angle_gamma   90.00
#
_symmetry.space_group_name_H-M   'P 1'
#
loop_
_entity.id
_entity.type
_entity.pdbx_description
1 polymer ?
#
loop_
_entity_poly.entity_id
_entity_poly.type
_entity_poly.pdbx_seq_one_letter_code
_entity_poly.pdbx_strand_id
1 'polypeptide(L)'
;MLTTKEIKKQIELGNINIKNLSYNALSKPNSCDLRIGNTLYTFDYDIIDTKNSGKYLDEVLNDKIDSLRRVSIPETGFLLQPHKVYLAKTIEEVSTCGFVPVLNGKTMLSLLGVSVELTSGYKVDNFNGSFILSIIATKPTIIYPDIKIANLTFFPSLKTSQTIKKINDDMSCGVYTSGMLSGEEIKKRMQGENPDIIIDPKDKIVLNPNSVNLTLNDIVGIYSDSVLDMKKDNAVKKIKLGDDGIWFYPDEIYLGRTNEWTETNNLVPMLSGRSSLGRNGLHVHCSAGMGSIGYKGYWHMGIRAVKPIKVVKDMKCCQIYYLTADGDNDISYHGYMQNLSKEELGSPLYKSLIKKYRKDDFKC
;
A
#
# COMPACT_ATOMS: atom_id res chain seq x y z
N MET A 1 -5.67 8.06 -12.19
CA MET A 1 -4.67 8.40 -11.15
C MET A 1 -3.56 9.19 -11.81
N LEU A 2 -3.07 10.27 -11.20
CA LEU A 2 -2.00 11.07 -11.82
C LEU A 2 -0.69 10.27 -11.95
N THR A 3 -0.03 10.39 -13.09
CA THR A 3 1.39 10.08 -13.25
C THR A 3 2.23 11.11 -12.50
N THR A 4 3.48 10.78 -12.20
CA THR A 4 4.40 11.69 -11.52
C THR A 4 4.73 12.92 -12.36
N LYS A 5 4.78 12.79 -13.69
CA LYS A 5 4.90 13.95 -14.59
C LYS A 5 3.73 14.91 -14.40
N GLU A 6 2.50 14.37 -14.35
CA GLU A 6 1.32 15.20 -14.10
C GLU A 6 1.31 15.76 -12.67
N ILE A 7 1.74 14.99 -11.64
CA ILE A 7 1.89 15.51 -10.27
C ILE A 7 2.84 16.73 -10.26
N LYS A 8 4.01 16.64 -10.92
CA LYS A 8 4.97 17.75 -11.01
C LYS A 8 4.35 18.97 -11.68
N LYS A 9 3.68 18.78 -12.81
CA LYS A 9 2.97 19.85 -13.51
C LYS A 9 1.89 20.49 -12.65
N GLN A 10 1.10 19.70 -11.92
CA GLN A 10 0.07 20.22 -11.02
C GLN A 10 0.67 20.94 -9.80
N ILE A 11 1.90 20.61 -9.39
CA ILE A 11 2.67 21.38 -8.41
C ILE A 11 3.09 22.73 -8.97
N GLU A 12 3.61 22.78 -10.19
CA GLU A 12 3.99 24.04 -10.87
C GLU A 12 2.79 24.97 -11.08
N LEU A 13 1.62 24.41 -11.38
CA LEU A 13 0.36 25.15 -11.52
C LEU A 13 -0.25 25.58 -10.17
N GLY A 14 0.28 25.11 -9.04
CA GLY A 14 -0.22 25.42 -7.70
C GLY A 14 -1.48 24.66 -7.28
N ASN A 15 -1.97 23.71 -8.09
CA ASN A 15 -3.14 22.89 -7.75
C ASN A 15 -2.81 21.79 -6.73
N ILE A 16 -1.55 21.39 -6.64
CA ILE A 16 -1.03 20.50 -5.59
C ILE A 16 0.12 21.22 -4.90
N ASN A 17 0.09 21.34 -3.58
CA ASN A 17 1.20 21.85 -2.79
C ASN A 17 1.61 20.78 -1.77
N ILE A 18 2.91 20.45 -1.73
CA ILE A 18 3.45 19.53 -0.74
C ILE A 18 4.64 20.21 -0.07
N LYS A 19 4.46 20.66 1.17
CA LYS A 19 5.55 21.25 1.97
C LYS A 19 6.43 20.15 2.55
N ASN A 20 7.70 20.49 2.82
CA ASN A 20 8.71 19.60 3.40
C ASN A 20 8.97 18.33 2.56
N LEU A 21 8.73 18.40 1.25
CA LEU A 21 8.91 17.29 0.34
C LEU A 21 10.39 16.92 0.23
N SER A 22 10.72 15.63 0.44
CA SER A 22 12.09 15.15 0.25
C SER A 22 12.50 15.16 -1.23
N TYR A 23 13.79 15.41 -1.51
CA TYR A 23 14.33 15.54 -2.87
C TYR A 23 13.95 14.38 -3.82
N ASN A 24 13.94 13.14 -3.31
CA ASN A 24 13.64 11.93 -4.08
C ASN A 24 12.23 11.36 -3.82
N ALA A 25 11.30 12.18 -3.33
CA ALA A 25 9.94 11.74 -3.02
C ALA A 25 9.15 11.35 -4.29
N LEU A 26 9.41 12.01 -5.41
CA LEU A 26 8.74 11.81 -6.71
C LEU A 26 9.56 10.92 -7.66
N SER A 27 10.23 9.90 -7.13
CA SER A 27 11.06 8.96 -7.90
C SER A 27 10.26 7.81 -8.54
N LYS A 28 9.01 7.62 -8.15
CA LYS A 28 8.13 6.57 -8.68
C LYS A 28 7.27 7.10 -9.82
N PRO A 29 6.69 6.24 -10.67
CA PRO A 29 5.91 6.67 -11.84
C PRO A 29 4.56 7.36 -11.55
N ASN A 30 3.93 7.09 -10.41
CA ASN A 30 2.54 7.51 -10.14
C ASN A 30 2.27 7.83 -8.66
N SER A 31 3.30 8.18 -7.89
CA SER A 31 3.15 8.44 -6.46
C SER A 31 4.30 9.26 -5.89
N CYS A 32 4.04 9.91 -4.76
CA CYS A 32 5.01 10.62 -3.95
C CYS A 32 5.25 9.88 -2.61
N ASP A 33 6.50 9.69 -2.18
CA ASP A 33 6.78 9.09 -0.86
C ASP A 33 6.58 10.12 0.27
N LEU A 34 5.82 9.75 1.31
CA LEU A 34 5.70 10.54 2.55
C LEU A 34 6.49 9.91 3.68
N ARG A 35 6.94 10.73 4.63
CA ARG A 35 7.78 10.33 5.76
C ARG A 35 7.05 10.47 7.09
N ILE A 36 7.35 9.57 8.02
CA ILE A 36 6.87 9.67 9.40
C ILE A 36 7.73 10.65 10.20
N GLY A 37 7.10 11.46 11.05
CA GLY A 37 7.83 12.26 12.04
C GLY A 37 8.48 11.41 13.14
N ASN A 38 9.09 12.06 14.13
CA ASN A 38 9.68 11.42 15.30
C ASN A 38 8.72 11.31 16.50
N THR A 39 7.44 11.63 16.33
CA THR A 39 6.44 11.64 17.39
C THR A 39 5.34 10.64 17.06
N LEU A 40 5.08 9.75 18.01
CA LEU A 40 3.95 8.83 18.04
C LEU A 40 3.00 9.26 19.15
N TYR A 41 1.72 8.94 18.97
CA TYR A 41 0.68 9.01 19.99
C TYR A 41 0.11 7.61 20.19
N THR A 42 -0.13 7.22 21.44
CA THR A 42 -0.69 5.90 21.75
C THR A 42 -1.69 6.02 22.89
N PHE A 43 -2.51 4.99 23.08
CA PHE A 43 -3.48 4.93 24.16
C PHE A 43 -2.82 4.30 25.39
N ASP A 44 -3.00 4.89 26.57
CA ASP A 44 -2.53 4.29 27.84
C ASP A 44 -3.50 3.21 28.37
N TYR A 45 -4.73 3.15 27.85
CA TYR A 45 -5.78 2.21 28.25
C TYR A 45 -6.08 1.17 27.17
N ASP A 46 -6.45 -0.05 27.59
CA ASP A 46 -6.81 -1.15 26.70
C ASP A 46 -8.19 -0.98 26.02
N ILE A 47 -8.99 0.00 26.45
CA ILE A 47 -10.35 0.25 25.94
C ILE A 47 -10.40 1.62 25.26
N ILE A 48 -10.78 1.63 23.98
CA ILE A 48 -10.94 2.83 23.15
C ILE A 48 -12.45 3.09 22.95
N ASP A 49 -12.92 4.30 23.30
CA ASP A 49 -14.30 4.72 23.03
C ASP A 49 -14.40 5.44 21.69
N THR A 50 -14.99 4.78 20.69
CA THR A 50 -15.11 5.31 19.33
C THR A 50 -15.98 6.58 19.25
N LYS A 51 -16.82 6.85 20.25
CA LYS A 51 -17.57 8.12 20.36
C LYS A 51 -16.64 9.32 20.50
N ASN A 52 -15.44 9.12 21.06
CA ASN A 52 -14.42 10.16 21.24
C ASN A 52 -13.43 10.25 20.07
N SER A 53 -13.68 9.58 18.95
CA SER A 53 -12.79 9.57 17.78
C SER A 53 -12.40 10.98 17.31
N GLY A 54 -13.35 11.93 17.31
CA GLY A 54 -13.07 13.33 16.98
C GLY A 54 -12.11 14.02 17.96
N LYS A 55 -12.22 13.73 19.27
CA LYS A 55 -11.33 14.24 20.30
C LYS A 55 -9.91 13.70 20.10
N TYR A 56 -9.77 12.38 19.93
CA TYR A 56 -8.46 11.75 19.71
C TYR A 56 -7.77 12.32 18.47
N LEU A 57 -8.54 12.57 17.41
CA LEU A 57 -8.03 13.19 16.19
C LEU A 57 -7.53 14.63 16.43
N ASP A 58 -8.31 15.43 17.17
CA ASP A 58 -7.93 16.81 17.52
C ASP A 58 -6.64 16.88 18.35
N GLU A 59 -6.50 15.98 19.33
CA GLU A 59 -5.30 15.88 20.17
C GLU A 59 -4.03 15.64 19.32
N VAL A 60 -4.10 14.76 18.31
CA VAL A 60 -3.00 14.45 17.39
C VAL A 60 -2.73 15.62 16.45
N LEU A 61 -3.77 16.24 15.89
CA LEU A 61 -3.61 17.35 14.93
C LEU A 61 -2.97 18.57 15.60
N ASN A 62 -3.43 18.92 16.80
CA ASN A 62 -3.01 20.12 17.52
C ASN A 62 -1.83 19.91 18.47
N ASP A 63 -1.34 18.67 18.60
CA ASP A 63 -0.30 18.28 19.56
C ASP A 63 -0.64 18.66 21.02
N LYS A 64 -1.94 18.67 21.36
CA LYS A 64 -2.48 18.99 22.68
C LYS A 64 -3.06 17.73 23.30
N ILE A 65 -2.33 17.16 24.25
CA ILE A 65 -2.61 15.82 24.76
C ILE A 65 -3.44 15.88 26.03
N ASP A 66 -4.50 15.08 26.06
CA ASP A 66 -5.39 14.90 27.21
C ASP A 66 -5.63 13.41 27.47
N SER A 67 -6.08 12.66 26.46
CA SER A 67 -6.41 11.23 26.56
C SER A 67 -5.32 10.31 25.99
N LEU A 68 -4.49 10.83 25.09
CA LEU A 68 -3.40 10.08 24.46
C LEU A 68 -2.10 10.19 25.27
N ARG A 69 -1.10 9.39 24.89
CA ARG A 69 0.27 9.53 25.35
C ARG A 69 1.18 9.83 24.18
N ARG A 70 1.99 10.87 24.32
CA ARG A 70 3.05 11.20 23.38
C ARG A 70 4.30 10.35 23.63
N VAL A 71 4.88 9.81 22.57
CA VAL A 71 6.09 8.99 22.58
C VAL A 71 7.02 9.47 21.48
N SER A 72 8.32 9.59 21.75
CA SER A 72 9.31 9.96 20.73
C SER A 72 9.95 8.72 20.13
N ILE A 73 10.18 8.73 18.82
CA ILE A 73 11.00 7.75 18.10
C ILE A 73 12.45 8.24 18.15
N PRO A 74 13.34 7.61 18.91
CA PRO A 74 14.75 8.00 18.94
C PRO A 74 15.47 7.55 17.66
N GLU A 75 16.64 8.12 17.39
CA GLU A 75 17.49 7.74 16.24
C GLU A 75 17.91 6.25 16.29
N THR A 76 18.00 5.68 17.49
CA THR A 76 18.27 4.26 17.73
C THR A 76 17.08 3.35 17.38
N GLY A 77 15.90 3.92 17.15
CA GLY A 77 14.67 3.22 16.82
C GLY A 77 13.73 3.03 18.02
N PHE A 78 12.44 2.90 17.72
CA PHE A 78 11.38 2.63 18.69
C PHE A 78 10.77 1.26 18.46
N LEU A 79 10.56 0.47 19.51
CA LEU A 79 9.93 -0.83 19.42
C LEU A 79 8.39 -0.69 19.36
N LEU A 80 7.82 -0.92 18.18
CA LEU A 80 6.38 -1.10 18.03
C LEU A 80 5.99 -2.44 18.66
N GLN A 81 5.06 -2.39 19.61
CA GLN A 81 4.53 -3.58 20.26
C GLN A 81 3.29 -4.08 19.52
N PRO A 82 3.09 -5.41 19.42
CA PRO A 82 1.83 -5.98 18.97
C PRO A 82 0.64 -5.49 19.80
N HIS A 83 -0.55 -5.52 19.21
CA HIS A 83 -1.83 -5.13 19.84
C HIS A 83 -1.94 -3.66 20.26
N LYS A 84 -0.94 -2.83 19.99
CA LYS A 84 -1.01 -1.37 20.19
C LYS A 84 -1.28 -0.63 18.90
N VAL A 85 -2.05 0.44 19.03
CA VAL A 85 -2.25 1.43 17.98
C VAL A 85 -1.32 2.61 18.25
N TYR A 86 -0.55 2.97 17.22
CA TYR A 86 0.30 4.14 17.22
C TYR A 86 -0.22 5.12 16.18
N LEU A 87 -0.63 6.30 16.59
CA LEU A 87 -1.00 7.39 15.71
C LEU A 87 0.23 8.26 15.44
N ALA A 88 0.38 8.75 14.22
CA ALA A 88 1.48 9.63 13.85
C ALA A 88 1.03 10.65 12.80
N LYS A 89 1.84 11.68 12.57
CA LYS A 89 1.67 12.63 11.46
C LYS A 89 2.79 12.43 10.44
N THR A 90 2.47 12.65 9.17
CA THR A 90 3.49 12.81 8.14
C THR A 90 4.27 14.12 8.35
N ILE A 91 5.54 14.13 7.95
CA ILE A 91 6.36 15.35 7.93
C ILE A 91 5.84 16.33 6.87
N GLU A 92 5.38 15.77 5.74
CA GLU A 92 4.83 16.55 4.65
C GLU A 92 3.41 17.05 4.98
N GLU A 93 3.15 18.31 4.64
CA GLU A 93 1.81 18.91 4.61
C GLU A 93 1.34 19.01 3.15
N VAL A 94 0.12 18.57 2.88
CA VAL A 94 -0.44 18.49 1.53
C VAL A 94 -1.64 19.42 1.43
N SER A 95 -1.67 20.23 0.38
CA SER A 95 -2.85 20.97 -0.06
C SER A 95 -3.18 20.60 -1.51
N THR A 96 -4.45 20.44 -1.84
CA THR A 96 -4.92 20.07 -3.18
C THR A 96 -6.07 20.96 -3.62
N CYS A 97 -6.26 21.18 -4.92
CA CYS A 97 -7.42 21.82 -5.52
C CYS A 97 -7.80 21.07 -6.80
N GLY A 98 -9.00 20.49 -6.84
CA GLY A 98 -9.46 19.66 -7.96
C GLY A 98 -8.90 18.23 -7.94
N PHE A 99 -8.33 17.79 -6.81
CA PHE A 99 -7.71 16.47 -6.68
C PHE A 99 -8.01 15.86 -5.31
N VAL A 100 -8.25 14.55 -5.30
CA VAL A 100 -8.39 13.75 -4.09
C VAL A 100 -7.06 13.05 -3.80
N PRO A 101 -6.34 13.42 -2.73
CA PRO A 101 -5.13 12.74 -2.35
C PRO A 101 -5.44 11.45 -1.58
N VAL A 102 -4.69 10.40 -1.86
CA VAL A 102 -4.90 9.05 -1.33
C VAL A 102 -3.58 8.47 -0.83
N LEU A 103 -3.54 8.19 0.47
CA LEU A 103 -2.40 7.59 1.15
C LEU A 103 -2.48 6.06 1.12
N ASN A 104 -1.37 5.41 0.78
CA ASN A 104 -1.22 3.97 0.85
C ASN A 104 0.04 3.61 1.64
N GLY A 105 -0.02 2.60 2.49
CA GLY A 105 1.16 1.98 3.09
C GLY A 105 2.10 1.39 2.04
N LYS A 106 3.30 0.99 2.46
CA LYS A 106 4.31 0.41 1.57
C LYS A 106 4.34 -1.11 1.71
N THR A 107 4.45 -1.82 0.59
CA THR A 107 4.51 -3.29 0.58
C THR A 107 5.63 -3.82 1.47
N MET A 108 6.79 -3.18 1.45
CA MET A 108 7.94 -3.55 2.28
C MET A 108 7.65 -3.43 3.79
N LEU A 109 6.75 -2.53 4.23
CA LEU A 109 6.33 -2.44 5.64
C LEU A 109 5.34 -3.55 5.98
N SER A 110 4.39 -3.83 5.09
CA SER A 110 3.43 -4.93 5.23
C SER A 110 4.15 -6.28 5.37
N LEU A 111 5.26 -6.47 4.63
CA LEU A 111 6.13 -7.64 4.76
C LEU A 111 6.85 -7.73 6.12
N LEU A 112 6.97 -6.65 6.89
CA LEU A 112 7.47 -6.68 8.28
C LEU A 112 6.33 -6.76 9.31
N GLY A 113 5.11 -7.04 8.85
CA GLY A 113 3.93 -7.06 9.69
C GLY A 113 3.50 -5.69 10.22
N VAL A 114 4.03 -4.60 9.64
CA VAL A 114 3.69 -3.22 9.99
C VAL A 114 2.64 -2.71 9.00
N SER A 115 1.44 -2.45 9.51
CA SER A 115 0.34 -1.85 8.74
C SER A 115 0.29 -0.36 9.01
N VAL A 116 0.06 0.44 7.96
CA VAL A 116 -0.05 1.90 8.02
C VAL A 116 -1.35 2.30 7.35
N GLU A 117 -2.31 2.82 8.10
CA GLU A 117 -3.65 3.21 7.62
C GLU A 117 -4.50 1.99 7.18
N LEU A 118 -5.26 1.41 8.12
CA LEU A 118 -6.03 0.17 7.87
C LEU A 118 -7.34 0.36 7.08
N THR A 119 -7.95 1.56 7.10
CA THR A 119 -9.37 1.70 6.71
C THR A 119 -9.71 2.87 5.77
N SER A 120 -8.91 3.95 5.68
CA SER A 120 -9.26 5.07 4.79
C SER A 120 -8.08 5.96 4.37
N GLY A 121 -7.36 5.55 3.34
CA GLY A 121 -6.31 6.37 2.72
C GLY A 121 -6.82 7.60 1.95
N TYR A 122 -8.08 7.59 1.52
CA TYR A 122 -8.70 8.66 0.73
C TYR A 122 -9.01 9.87 1.60
N LYS A 123 -8.61 11.05 1.13
CA LYS A 123 -9.10 12.33 1.66
C LYS A 123 -10.18 12.88 0.76
N VAL A 124 -10.38 14.19 0.82
CA VAL A 124 -11.37 14.94 0.06
C VAL A 124 -10.68 15.86 -0.93
N ASP A 125 -11.42 16.33 -1.91
CA ASP A 125 -11.00 17.49 -2.69
C ASP A 125 -10.85 18.71 -1.77
N ASN A 126 -9.94 19.62 -2.10
CA ASN A 126 -9.57 20.75 -1.23
C ASN A 126 -8.98 20.34 0.13
N PHE A 127 -8.41 19.12 0.23
CA PHE A 127 -7.67 18.71 1.43
C PHE A 127 -6.51 19.68 1.70
N ASN A 128 -6.31 20.01 2.97
CA ASN A 128 -5.20 20.85 3.45
C ASN A 128 -4.75 20.37 4.83
N GLY A 129 -3.54 19.83 4.94
CA GLY A 129 -2.92 19.44 6.19
C GLY A 129 -1.97 18.25 6.07
N SER A 130 -1.48 17.76 7.21
CA SER A 130 -0.70 16.52 7.29
C SER A 130 -1.60 15.29 7.26
N PHE A 131 -1.06 14.17 6.80
CA PHE A 131 -1.74 12.89 6.93
C PHE A 131 -1.54 12.33 8.34
N ILE A 132 -2.65 11.98 8.98
CA ILE A 132 -2.63 11.12 10.16
C ILE A 132 -2.42 9.68 9.70
N LEU A 133 -1.54 8.97 10.39
CA LEU A 133 -1.20 7.58 10.18
C LEU A 133 -1.71 6.77 11.38
N SER A 134 -2.38 5.64 11.12
CA SER A 134 -2.61 4.61 12.13
C SER A 134 -1.68 3.42 11.88
N ILE A 135 -0.78 3.15 12.83
CA ILE A 135 0.29 2.16 12.70
C ILE A 135 0.07 1.04 13.71
N ILE A 136 0.06 -0.20 13.22
CA ILE A 136 -0.04 -1.42 14.04
C ILE A 136 1.03 -2.40 13.57
N ALA A 137 1.71 -3.03 14.52
CA ALA A 137 2.65 -4.11 14.27
C ALA A 137 2.01 -5.47 14.62
N THR A 138 2.23 -6.49 13.79
CA THR A 138 1.80 -7.87 14.05
C THR A 138 2.81 -8.59 14.94
N LYS A 139 4.09 -8.33 14.71
CA LYS A 139 5.24 -8.82 15.46
C LYS A 139 5.98 -7.63 16.07
N PRO A 140 6.71 -7.76 17.19
CA PRO A 140 7.53 -6.67 17.70
C PRO A 140 8.49 -6.17 16.61
N THR A 141 8.41 -4.89 16.25
CA THR A 141 9.18 -4.34 15.11
C THR A 141 9.76 -2.97 15.46
N ILE A 142 11.05 -2.77 15.20
CA ILE A 142 11.74 -1.50 15.41
C ILE A 142 11.48 -0.56 14.23
N ILE A 143 10.89 0.60 14.49
CA ILE A 143 10.68 1.70 13.55
C ILE A 143 11.65 2.86 13.81
N TYR A 144 11.97 3.63 12.78
CA TYR A 144 12.89 4.78 12.85
C TYR A 144 12.19 6.08 12.44
N PRO A 145 12.65 7.25 12.94
CA PRO A 145 12.12 8.53 12.46
C PRO A 145 12.55 8.76 11.00
N ASP A 146 11.84 9.66 10.32
CA ASP A 146 12.19 10.14 8.97
C ASP A 146 12.21 9.06 7.85
N ILE A 147 11.68 7.87 8.13
CA ILE A 147 11.57 6.83 7.10
C ILE A 147 10.38 7.13 6.18
N LYS A 148 10.53 6.75 4.90
CA LYS A 148 9.43 6.72 3.94
C LYS A 148 8.40 5.70 4.41
N ILE A 149 7.27 6.17 4.93
CA ILE A 149 6.24 5.36 5.60
C ILE A 149 5.07 5.02 4.68
N ALA A 150 4.80 5.87 3.69
CA ALA A 150 3.64 5.74 2.81
C ALA A 150 3.92 6.25 1.39
N ASN A 151 3.00 5.97 0.48
CA ASN A 151 2.93 6.51 -0.87
C ASN A 151 1.64 7.33 -1.00
N LEU A 152 1.78 8.58 -1.42
CA LEU A 152 0.69 9.49 -1.73
C LEU A 152 0.41 9.46 -3.24
N THR A 153 -0.84 9.26 -3.59
CA THR A 153 -1.34 9.26 -4.97
C THR A 153 -2.45 10.29 -5.11
N PHE A 154 -2.75 10.74 -6.33
CA PHE A 154 -3.75 11.76 -6.59
C PHE A 154 -4.73 11.28 -7.65
N PHE A 155 -6.01 11.52 -7.40
CA PHE A 155 -7.09 11.25 -8.34
C PHE A 155 -7.74 12.59 -8.73
N PRO A 156 -7.99 12.86 -10.01
CA PRO A 156 -8.79 14.01 -10.42
C PRO A 156 -10.15 13.99 -9.73
N SER A 157 -10.54 15.12 -9.15
CA SER A 157 -11.91 15.35 -8.69
C SER A 157 -12.78 15.54 -9.93
N LEU A 158 -13.69 14.61 -10.18
CA LEU A 158 -14.55 14.66 -11.35
C LEU A 158 -15.79 15.49 -11.05
N LYS A 159 -16.07 16.48 -11.92
CA LYS A 159 -17.41 17.04 -11.99
C LYS A 159 -18.34 16.02 -12.64
N THR A 160 -19.60 16.02 -12.22
CA THR A 160 -20.69 15.28 -12.86
C THR A 160 -20.61 15.48 -14.38
N SER A 161 -20.47 14.38 -15.14
CA SER A 161 -20.35 14.46 -16.60
C SER A 161 -21.54 15.22 -17.18
N GLN A 162 -21.31 16.09 -18.17
CA GLN A 162 -22.40 16.73 -18.91
C GLN A 162 -23.11 15.75 -19.84
N THR A 163 -22.48 14.61 -20.13
CA THR A 163 -23.02 13.54 -20.97
C THR A 163 -23.46 12.37 -20.09
N ILE A 164 -24.40 12.64 -19.19
CA ILE A 164 -25.05 11.60 -18.39
C ILE A 164 -26.23 11.05 -19.16
N LYS A 165 -26.14 9.78 -19.58
CA LYS A 165 -27.26 9.06 -20.15
C LYS A 165 -28.10 8.48 -19.01
N LYS A 166 -29.38 8.85 -18.94
CA LYS A 166 -30.34 8.13 -18.11
C LYS A 166 -30.53 6.72 -18.67
N ILE A 167 -30.28 5.72 -17.85
CA ILE A 167 -30.54 4.31 -18.16
C ILE A 167 -32.00 4.00 -17.80
N ASN A 168 -32.46 4.49 -16.65
CA ASN A 168 -33.85 4.49 -16.19
C ASN A 168 -34.05 5.60 -15.13
N ASP A 169 -35.20 5.62 -14.45
CA ASP A 169 -35.54 6.69 -13.50
C ASP A 169 -34.55 6.83 -12.34
N ASP A 170 -33.91 5.74 -11.92
CA ASP A 170 -33.00 5.70 -10.76
C ASP A 170 -31.51 5.61 -11.14
N MET A 171 -31.18 5.40 -12.42
CA MET A 171 -29.83 5.03 -12.83
C MET A 171 -29.36 5.84 -14.03
N SER A 172 -28.14 6.35 -13.92
CA SER A 172 -27.52 7.16 -14.97
C SER A 172 -26.03 6.86 -15.08
N CYS A 173 -25.47 6.98 -16.29
CA CYS A 173 -24.05 6.75 -16.54
C CYS A 173 -23.41 7.90 -17.33
N GLY A 174 -22.18 8.27 -16.96
CA GLY A 174 -21.37 9.26 -17.65
C GLY A 174 -20.16 8.63 -18.34
N VAL A 175 -19.58 9.32 -19.31
CA VAL A 175 -18.32 8.93 -19.94
C VAL A 175 -17.17 9.59 -19.19
N TYR A 176 -16.21 8.77 -18.73
CA TYR A 176 -15.01 9.21 -18.03
C TYR A 176 -13.78 8.56 -18.66
N THR A 177 -12.71 9.35 -18.83
CA THR A 177 -11.43 8.89 -19.38
C THR A 177 -10.54 8.22 -18.33
N SER A 178 -10.90 8.34 -17.05
CA SER A 178 -10.15 7.77 -15.94
C SER A 178 -11.01 6.88 -15.04
N GLY A 179 -10.44 5.79 -14.51
CA GLY A 179 -11.16 4.90 -13.60
C GLY A 179 -10.58 3.50 -13.48
N MET A 180 -11.36 2.63 -12.83
CA MET A 180 -11.09 1.21 -12.68
C MET A 180 -11.57 0.45 -13.91
N LEU A 181 -10.74 -0.48 -14.39
CA LEU A 181 -11.10 -1.33 -15.52
C LEU A 181 -12.14 -2.38 -15.12
N SER A 182 -13.09 -2.65 -16.04
CA SER A 182 -13.96 -3.83 -15.93
C SER A 182 -13.20 -5.10 -16.29
N GLY A 183 -13.73 -6.26 -15.94
CA GLY A 183 -13.16 -7.57 -16.25
C GLY A 183 -13.02 -7.79 -17.75
N GLU A 184 -13.99 -7.32 -18.55
CA GLU A 184 -13.92 -7.38 -20.01
C GLU A 184 -12.84 -6.46 -20.57
N GLU A 185 -12.66 -5.26 -19.99
CA GLU A 185 -11.58 -4.37 -20.40
C GLU A 185 -10.21 -4.94 -20.02
N ILE A 186 -10.07 -5.52 -18.82
CA ILE A 186 -8.87 -6.27 -18.43
C ILE A 186 -8.57 -7.38 -19.45
N LYS A 187 -9.58 -8.19 -19.80
CA LYS A 187 -9.44 -9.26 -20.79
C LYS A 187 -8.95 -8.77 -22.15
N LYS A 188 -9.44 -7.62 -22.62
CA LYS A 188 -8.98 -6.98 -23.86
C LYS A 188 -7.54 -6.49 -23.75
N ARG A 189 -7.19 -5.84 -22.63
CA ARG A 189 -5.84 -5.33 -22.34
C ARG A 189 -4.78 -6.43 -22.18
N MET A 190 -5.20 -7.68 -22.00
CA MET A 190 -4.36 -8.89 -21.97
C MET A 190 -4.15 -9.56 -23.35
N GLN A 191 -4.58 -8.93 -24.43
CA GLN A 191 -4.49 -9.45 -25.81
C GLN A 191 -3.57 -8.56 -26.67
N GLY A 192 -3.26 -9.04 -27.88
CA GLY A 192 -2.40 -8.35 -28.85
C GLY A 192 -0.92 -8.69 -28.71
N GLU A 193 -0.11 -8.13 -29.61
CA GLU A 193 1.35 -8.33 -29.63
C GLU A 193 2.05 -7.58 -28.48
N ASN A 194 1.52 -6.43 -28.08
CA ASN A 194 2.03 -5.60 -26.98
C ASN A 194 0.92 -5.35 -25.94
N PRO A 195 0.58 -6.35 -25.11
CA PRO A 195 -0.50 -6.22 -24.14
C PRO A 195 -0.14 -5.22 -23.03
N ASP A 196 -1.15 -4.48 -22.56
CA ASP A 196 -1.02 -3.62 -21.38
C ASP A 196 -0.94 -4.42 -20.09
N ILE A 197 -1.51 -5.64 -20.07
CA ILE A 197 -1.54 -6.50 -18.88
C ILE A 197 -1.02 -7.88 -19.26
N ILE A 198 0.03 -8.32 -18.58
CA ILE A 198 0.57 -9.67 -18.68
C ILE A 198 0.38 -10.35 -17.33
N ILE A 199 -0.20 -11.56 -17.34
CA ILE A 199 -0.30 -12.42 -16.17
C ILE A 199 0.08 -13.84 -16.61
N ASP A 200 1.09 -14.41 -15.95
CA ASP A 200 1.64 -15.72 -16.27
C ASP A 200 1.76 -16.59 -15.00
N PRO A 201 1.20 -17.81 -14.96
CA PRO A 201 0.47 -18.50 -16.03
C PRO A 201 -0.96 -17.99 -16.24
N LYS A 202 -1.34 -17.77 -17.51
CA LYS A 202 -2.64 -17.17 -17.87
C LYS A 202 -3.83 -18.10 -17.62
N ASP A 203 -3.64 -19.42 -17.64
CA ASP A 203 -4.69 -20.43 -17.45
C ASP A 203 -5.16 -20.56 -15.99
N LYS A 204 -4.40 -20.05 -15.03
CA LYS A 204 -4.73 -20.12 -13.59
C LYS A 204 -5.55 -18.95 -13.07
N ILE A 205 -5.78 -17.93 -13.91
CA ILE A 205 -6.44 -16.70 -13.48
C ILE A 205 -7.97 -16.84 -13.52
N VAL A 206 -8.65 -16.15 -12.60
CA VAL A 206 -10.10 -16.01 -12.65
C VAL A 206 -10.46 -14.55 -12.76
N LEU A 207 -10.98 -14.15 -13.92
CA LEU A 207 -11.53 -12.83 -14.17
C LEU A 207 -12.84 -12.65 -13.39
N ASN A 208 -12.94 -11.53 -12.68
CA ASN A 208 -14.12 -11.04 -11.98
C ASN A 208 -14.68 -9.81 -12.74
N PRO A 209 -15.83 -9.25 -12.33
CA PRO A 209 -16.41 -8.08 -13.01
C PRO A 209 -15.49 -6.85 -13.15
N ASN A 210 -14.48 -6.70 -12.29
CA ASN A 210 -13.52 -5.59 -12.32
C ASN A 210 -12.13 -5.95 -11.75
N SER A 211 -11.79 -7.24 -11.64
CA SER A 211 -10.52 -7.67 -11.05
C SER A 211 -10.10 -9.05 -11.54
N VAL A 212 -8.90 -9.49 -11.18
CA VAL A 212 -8.40 -10.83 -11.46
C VAL A 212 -7.96 -11.49 -10.16
N ASN A 213 -8.45 -12.69 -9.83
CA ASN A 213 -7.96 -13.44 -8.67
C ASN A 213 -6.58 -14.02 -8.95
N LEU A 214 -5.69 -13.96 -7.95
CA LEU A 214 -4.36 -14.58 -7.96
C LEU A 214 -4.27 -15.62 -6.84
N THR A 215 -3.37 -16.59 -6.99
CA THR A 215 -3.25 -17.76 -6.10
C THR A 215 -1.98 -17.73 -5.27
N LEU A 216 -2.05 -18.25 -4.05
CA LEU A 216 -0.91 -18.30 -3.12
C LEU A 216 0.06 -19.40 -3.52
N ASN A 217 1.35 -19.07 -3.57
CA ASN A 217 2.39 -20.06 -3.80
C ASN A 217 2.52 -21.06 -2.64
N ASP A 218 2.98 -22.27 -2.96
CA ASP A 218 3.20 -23.35 -2.01
C ASP A 218 4.37 -23.10 -1.04
N ILE A 219 5.21 -22.09 -1.25
CA ILE A 219 6.26 -21.69 -0.32
C ILE A 219 5.86 -20.40 0.39
N VAL A 220 5.76 -20.48 1.71
CA VAL A 220 5.55 -19.33 2.60
C VAL A 220 6.72 -19.17 3.57
N GLY A 221 6.88 -17.99 4.14
CA GLY A 221 7.98 -17.64 5.04
C GLY A 221 7.48 -17.18 6.40
N ILE A 222 8.30 -17.36 7.43
CA ILE A 222 8.14 -16.74 8.74
C ILE A 222 9.51 -16.18 9.14
N TYR A 223 9.55 -15.01 9.77
CA TYR A 223 10.81 -14.50 10.33
C TYR A 223 11.24 -15.33 11.53
N SER A 224 12.53 -15.66 11.56
CA SER A 224 13.14 -16.47 12.62
C SER A 224 13.31 -15.68 13.92
N ASP A 225 13.56 -14.37 13.80
CA ASP A 225 13.76 -13.48 14.94
C ASP A 225 12.42 -13.12 15.61
N SER A 226 12.44 -12.98 16.93
CA SER A 226 11.27 -12.56 17.73
C SER A 226 10.98 -11.06 17.61
N VAL A 227 12.02 -10.26 17.31
CA VAL A 227 11.94 -8.81 17.10
C VAL A 227 12.49 -8.51 15.72
N LEU A 228 11.71 -7.82 14.89
CA LEU A 228 12.11 -7.39 13.57
C LEU A 228 12.73 -5.99 13.61
N ASP A 229 13.63 -5.72 12.68
CA ASP A 229 14.26 -4.41 12.53
C ASP A 229 14.17 -3.95 11.07
N MET A 230 13.60 -2.76 10.84
CA MET A 230 13.44 -2.20 9.49
C MET A 230 14.78 -1.94 8.78
N LYS A 231 15.88 -1.78 9.51
CA LYS A 231 17.24 -1.58 9.00
C LYS A 231 18.02 -2.90 8.83
N LYS A 232 17.43 -4.06 9.12
CA LYS A 232 18.09 -5.36 8.95
C LYS A 232 17.47 -6.20 7.85
N ASP A 233 18.29 -7.08 7.29
CA ASP A 233 17.82 -8.22 6.52
C ASP A 233 17.38 -9.32 7.49
N ASN A 234 16.10 -9.33 7.84
CA ASN A 234 15.56 -10.22 8.86
C ASN A 234 15.48 -11.66 8.31
N ALA A 235 16.04 -12.64 9.03
CA ALA A 235 16.17 -14.00 8.52
C ALA A 235 14.81 -14.71 8.35
N VAL A 236 14.53 -15.24 7.15
CA VAL A 236 13.26 -15.92 6.84
C VAL A 236 13.44 -17.44 6.78
N LYS A 237 12.63 -18.16 7.55
CA LYS A 237 12.47 -19.62 7.43
C LYS A 237 11.31 -19.94 6.48
N LYS A 238 11.58 -20.74 5.46
CA LYS A 238 10.59 -21.18 4.47
C LYS A 238 9.85 -22.43 4.93
N ILE A 239 8.56 -22.49 4.61
CA ILE A 239 7.64 -23.58 4.92
C ILE A 239 6.89 -23.92 3.64
N LYS A 240 6.79 -25.22 3.33
CA LYS A 240 6.03 -25.70 2.18
C LYS A 240 4.60 -26.05 2.60
N LEU A 241 3.62 -25.48 1.90
CA LEU A 241 2.20 -25.78 2.00
C LEU A 241 1.88 -27.05 1.21
N GLY A 242 1.36 -28.07 1.89
CA GLY A 242 0.80 -29.26 1.26
C GLY A 242 -0.67 -29.07 0.88
N ASP A 243 -1.27 -30.12 0.30
CA ASP A 243 -2.72 -30.18 0.04
C ASP A 243 -3.53 -30.12 1.35
N ASP A 244 -2.99 -30.69 2.42
CA ASP A 244 -3.56 -30.59 3.77
C ASP A 244 -3.35 -29.21 4.42
N GLY A 245 -2.62 -28.29 3.80
CA GLY A 245 -2.35 -26.95 4.32
C GLY A 245 -1.58 -26.90 5.65
N ILE A 246 -1.38 -25.69 6.16
CA ILE A 246 -0.80 -25.43 7.48
C ILE A 246 -1.64 -24.41 8.25
N TRP A 247 -1.54 -24.42 9.57
CA TRP A 247 -2.21 -23.44 10.42
C TRP A 247 -1.40 -22.14 10.48
N PHE A 248 -2.06 -21.04 10.12
CA PHE A 248 -1.57 -19.70 10.37
C PHE A 248 -2.14 -19.22 11.71
N TYR A 249 -1.28 -18.79 12.62
CA TYR A 249 -1.66 -18.36 13.96
C TYR A 249 -1.67 -16.83 14.09
N PRO A 250 -2.42 -16.28 15.06
CA PRO A 250 -2.30 -14.89 15.45
C PRO A 250 -0.88 -14.51 15.85
N ASP A 251 -0.59 -13.21 15.81
CA ASP A 251 0.67 -12.58 16.24
C ASP A 251 1.93 -13.03 15.51
N GLU A 252 1.77 -13.82 14.46
CA GLU A 252 2.80 -14.08 13.47
C GLU A 252 2.49 -13.42 12.13
N ILE A 253 3.57 -13.00 11.46
CA ILE A 253 3.52 -12.51 10.09
C ILE A 253 4.02 -13.59 9.15
N TYR A 254 3.13 -14.07 8.28
CA TYR A 254 3.47 -15.02 7.24
C TYR A 254 3.78 -14.26 5.95
N LEU A 255 4.82 -14.67 5.26
CA LEU A 255 5.28 -14.06 4.01
C LEU A 255 4.89 -14.98 2.87
N GLY A 256 4.19 -14.45 1.87
CA GLY A 256 3.81 -15.21 0.70
C GLY A 256 4.05 -14.43 -0.57
N ARG A 257 3.99 -15.14 -1.70
CA ARG A 257 3.88 -14.54 -3.03
C ARG A 257 2.80 -15.22 -3.85
N THR A 258 2.36 -14.54 -4.90
CA THR A 258 1.49 -15.16 -5.91
C THR A 258 2.23 -16.24 -6.71
N ASN A 259 1.48 -17.19 -7.25
CA ASN A 259 1.98 -18.08 -8.31
C ASN A 259 2.10 -17.35 -9.64
N GLU A 260 1.27 -16.33 -9.84
CA GLU A 260 1.22 -15.55 -11.06
C GLU A 260 2.23 -14.40 -11.01
N TRP A 261 3.09 -14.35 -12.02
CA TRP A 261 3.91 -13.19 -12.33
C TRP A 261 3.08 -12.21 -13.15
N THR A 262 3.20 -10.91 -12.87
CA THR A 262 2.47 -9.88 -13.58
C THR A 262 3.40 -8.82 -14.16
N GLU A 263 3.05 -8.31 -15.34
CA GLU A 263 3.60 -7.07 -15.89
C GLU A 263 2.44 -6.15 -16.29
N THR A 264 2.62 -4.85 -16.05
CA THR A 264 1.62 -3.81 -16.32
C THR A 264 2.25 -2.66 -17.09
N ASN A 265 1.67 -2.33 -18.24
CA ASN A 265 2.04 -1.18 -19.05
C ASN A 265 0.89 -0.17 -19.02
N ASN A 266 1.22 1.12 -18.85
CA ASN A 266 0.26 2.24 -18.88
C ASN A 266 -0.88 2.22 -17.85
N LEU A 267 -0.93 1.22 -16.98
CA LEU A 267 -1.95 1.02 -15.96
C LEU A 267 -1.30 0.94 -14.57
N VAL A 268 -2.03 1.42 -13.56
CA VAL A 268 -1.64 1.28 -12.16
C VAL A 268 -2.32 0.03 -11.60
N PRO A 269 -1.57 -1.01 -11.23
CA PRO A 269 -2.12 -2.18 -10.59
C PRO A 269 -2.39 -1.89 -9.11
N MET A 270 -3.46 -2.47 -8.56
CA MET A 270 -3.77 -2.39 -7.15
C MET A 270 -4.12 -3.78 -6.62
N LEU A 271 -3.31 -4.31 -5.71
CA LEU A 271 -3.58 -5.57 -5.03
C LEU A 271 -4.55 -5.33 -3.87
N SER A 272 -5.48 -6.27 -3.68
CA SER A 272 -6.30 -6.33 -2.47
C SER A 272 -6.47 -7.77 -2.00
N GLY A 273 -6.65 -7.94 -0.70
CA GLY A 273 -7.15 -9.19 -0.15
C GLY A 273 -8.55 -9.53 -0.69
N ARG A 274 -8.92 -10.81 -0.64
CA ARG A 274 -10.28 -11.22 -0.99
C ARG A 274 -11.20 -11.01 0.20
N SER A 275 -12.34 -10.37 -0.02
CA SER A 275 -13.31 -10.07 1.04
C SER A 275 -13.76 -11.33 1.80
N SER A 276 -13.88 -12.47 1.12
CA SER A 276 -14.18 -13.77 1.76
C SER A 276 -13.15 -14.21 2.79
N LEU A 277 -11.85 -13.96 2.53
CA LEU A 277 -10.76 -14.31 3.43
C LEU A 277 -10.64 -13.29 4.57
N GLY A 278 -10.76 -12.00 4.24
CA GLY A 278 -10.79 -10.92 5.23
C GLY A 278 -11.91 -11.10 6.26
N ARG A 279 -13.12 -11.50 5.84
CA ARG A 279 -14.23 -11.80 6.76
C ARG A 279 -13.97 -13.00 7.67
N ASN A 280 -13.13 -13.94 7.24
CA ASN A 280 -12.68 -15.06 8.06
C ASN A 280 -11.46 -14.68 8.93
N GLY A 281 -10.99 -13.43 8.85
CA GLY A 281 -9.87 -12.94 9.64
C GLY A 281 -8.49 -13.28 9.08
N LEU A 282 -8.39 -13.67 7.81
CA LEU A 282 -7.12 -13.81 7.10
C LEU A 282 -6.89 -12.55 6.27
N HIS A 283 -6.00 -11.70 6.75
CA HIS A 283 -5.70 -10.42 6.11
C HIS A 283 -4.46 -10.56 5.26
N VAL A 284 -4.63 -10.36 3.96
CA VAL A 284 -3.56 -10.35 2.96
C VAL A 284 -3.26 -8.91 2.59
N HIS A 285 -1.99 -8.52 2.70
CA HIS A 285 -1.52 -7.21 2.23
C HIS A 285 -2.21 -6.03 2.96
N CYS A 286 -2.19 -6.05 4.30
CA CYS A 286 -2.75 -4.97 5.09
C CYS A 286 -2.11 -3.63 4.67
N SER A 287 -2.95 -2.71 4.18
CA SER A 287 -2.66 -1.29 3.94
C SER A 287 -1.75 -0.88 2.76
N ALA A 288 -1.23 -1.80 1.93
CA ALA A 288 -0.19 -1.45 0.95
C ALA A 288 -0.48 -1.84 -0.53
N GLY A 289 -1.74 -1.86 -0.93
CA GLY A 289 -2.18 -2.44 -2.21
C GLY A 289 -1.72 -1.74 -3.48
N MET A 290 -1.37 -0.46 -3.45
CA MET A 290 -1.11 0.31 -4.68
C MET A 290 0.26 0.00 -5.29
N GLY A 291 0.29 -0.51 -6.52
CA GLY A 291 1.49 -0.73 -7.30
C GLY A 291 1.87 0.48 -8.18
N SER A 292 2.84 0.26 -9.05
CA SER A 292 3.35 1.29 -9.96
C SER A 292 3.16 0.94 -11.42
N ILE A 293 3.03 1.95 -12.27
CA ILE A 293 3.05 1.77 -13.73
C ILE A 293 4.41 1.16 -14.11
N GLY A 294 4.44 0.15 -14.98
CA GLY A 294 5.66 -0.56 -15.34
C GLY A 294 6.12 -1.60 -14.30
N TYR A 295 5.30 -1.93 -13.30
CA TYR A 295 5.59 -3.03 -12.38
C TYR A 295 5.68 -4.37 -13.14
N LYS A 296 6.68 -5.17 -12.76
CA LYS A 296 7.01 -6.50 -13.27
C LYS A 296 7.44 -7.38 -12.09
N GLY A 297 6.71 -8.46 -11.81
CA GLY A 297 7.06 -9.33 -10.69
C GLY A 297 5.90 -10.16 -10.13
N TYR A 298 6.25 -10.97 -9.12
CA TYR A 298 5.28 -11.65 -8.26
C TYR A 298 4.82 -10.73 -7.13
N TRP A 299 3.55 -10.83 -6.76
CA TRP A 299 3.00 -10.03 -5.67
C TRP A 299 3.36 -10.65 -4.34
N HIS A 300 4.32 -10.04 -3.66
CA HIS A 300 4.72 -10.40 -2.30
C HIS A 300 3.76 -9.76 -1.30
N MET A 301 3.38 -10.51 -0.28
CA MET A 301 2.37 -10.11 0.69
C MET A 301 2.72 -10.57 2.10
N GLY A 302 2.54 -9.66 3.06
CA GLY A 302 2.41 -10.03 4.46
C GLY A 302 0.99 -10.55 4.71
N ILE A 303 0.88 -11.70 5.36
CA ILE A 303 -0.37 -12.39 5.67
C ILE A 303 -0.46 -12.53 7.19
N ARG A 304 -1.54 -11.98 7.75
CA ARG A 304 -1.85 -12.06 9.19
C ARG A 304 -3.15 -12.81 9.38
N ALA A 305 -3.18 -13.71 10.35
CA ALA A 305 -4.42 -14.33 10.81
C ALA A 305 -4.85 -13.70 12.13
N VAL A 306 -6.15 -13.43 12.32
CA VAL A 306 -6.70 -12.93 13.61
C VAL A 306 -7.10 -14.07 14.55
N LYS A 307 -7.23 -15.28 14.01
CA LYS A 307 -7.48 -16.56 14.70
C LYS A 307 -6.65 -17.65 14.00
N PRO A 308 -6.47 -18.84 14.58
CA PRO A 308 -5.90 -19.96 13.84
C PRO A 308 -6.70 -20.25 12.57
N ILE A 309 -6.08 -20.09 11.40
CA ILE A 309 -6.71 -20.27 10.09
C ILE A 309 -5.89 -21.25 9.27
N LYS A 310 -6.54 -22.28 8.74
CA LYS A 310 -5.89 -23.26 7.87
C LYS A 310 -5.71 -22.69 6.47
N VAL A 311 -4.46 -22.64 5.99
CA VAL A 311 -4.05 -22.09 4.69
C VAL A 311 -3.45 -23.19 3.84
N VAL A 312 -3.90 -23.31 2.59
CA VAL A 312 -3.48 -24.35 1.64
C VAL A 312 -2.81 -23.72 0.43
N LYS A 313 -1.95 -24.46 -0.27
CA LYS A 313 -1.34 -23.99 -1.53
C LYS A 313 -2.43 -23.72 -2.59
N ASP A 314 -2.11 -22.87 -3.55
CA ASP A 314 -2.93 -22.55 -4.73
C ASP A 314 -4.33 -21.96 -4.43
N MET A 315 -4.65 -21.68 -3.16
CA MET A 315 -5.87 -20.97 -2.83
C MET A 315 -5.84 -19.56 -3.43
N LYS A 316 -6.98 -19.11 -3.96
CA LYS A 316 -7.17 -17.72 -4.39
C LYS A 316 -7.03 -16.82 -3.16
N CYS A 317 -5.90 -16.13 -3.02
CA CYS A 317 -5.55 -15.38 -1.81
C CYS A 317 -5.80 -13.87 -1.93
N CYS A 318 -5.62 -13.33 -3.13
CA CYS A 318 -5.77 -11.91 -3.41
C CYS A 318 -6.38 -11.70 -4.79
N GLN A 319 -6.62 -10.44 -5.11
CA GLN A 319 -7.09 -10.01 -6.41
C GLN A 319 -6.37 -8.72 -6.81
N ILE A 320 -6.20 -8.54 -8.11
CA ILE A 320 -5.58 -7.34 -8.69
C ILE A 320 -6.63 -6.56 -9.48
N TYR A 321 -6.66 -5.26 -9.25
CA TYR A 321 -7.42 -4.27 -10.00
C TYR A 321 -6.45 -3.46 -10.87
N TYR A 322 -6.97 -2.87 -11.94
CA TYR A 322 -6.20 -1.97 -12.79
C TYR A 322 -6.91 -0.63 -12.88
N LEU A 323 -6.15 0.44 -12.69
CA LEU A 323 -6.60 1.83 -12.79
C LEU A 323 -5.89 2.48 -13.97
N THR A 324 -6.59 3.32 -14.72
CA THR A 324 -5.96 4.15 -15.73
C THR A 324 -5.15 5.30 -15.10
N ALA A 325 -4.04 5.61 -15.75
CA ALA A 325 -3.19 6.75 -15.42
C ALA A 325 -3.65 8.01 -16.17
N ASP A 326 -3.37 9.18 -15.60
CA ASP A 326 -3.63 10.50 -16.20
C ASP A 326 -2.31 11.28 -16.32
N GLY A 327 -2.07 11.85 -17.49
CA GLY A 327 -0.80 12.40 -17.96
C GLY A 327 0.17 11.35 -18.52
N ASP A 328 1.21 11.82 -19.21
CA ASP A 328 2.20 10.94 -19.84
C ASP A 328 3.04 10.19 -18.79
N ASN A 329 3.45 8.98 -19.14
CA ASN A 329 4.38 8.20 -18.33
C ASN A 329 5.76 8.13 -19.00
N ASP A 330 6.72 8.85 -18.44
CA ASP A 330 8.13 8.85 -18.85
C ASP A 330 9.08 8.24 -17.80
N ILE A 331 8.55 7.90 -16.62
CA ILE A 331 9.32 7.30 -15.53
C ILE A 331 9.12 5.78 -15.52
N SER A 332 10.22 5.05 -15.65
CA SER A 332 10.22 3.60 -15.45
C SER A 332 10.27 3.24 -13.97
N TYR A 333 9.54 2.20 -13.57
CA TYR A 333 9.57 1.72 -12.19
C TYR A 333 10.86 0.93 -11.89
N HIS A 334 11.66 1.44 -10.95
CA HIS A 334 12.91 0.82 -10.48
C HIS A 334 12.90 0.55 -8.96
N GLY A 335 11.74 0.18 -8.41
CA GLY A 335 11.63 -0.11 -6.97
C GLY A 335 12.20 -1.47 -6.58
N TYR A 336 12.50 -1.65 -5.28
CA TYR A 336 13.06 -2.89 -4.73
C TYR A 336 12.15 -4.13 -4.86
N MET A 337 10.88 -3.95 -5.21
CA MET A 337 9.94 -5.05 -5.45
C MET A 337 9.90 -5.49 -6.93
N GLN A 338 10.57 -4.75 -7.83
CA GLN A 338 10.63 -5.06 -9.25
C GLN A 338 11.49 -6.29 -9.49
N ASN A 339 10.98 -7.28 -10.22
CA ASN A 339 11.68 -8.52 -10.58
C ASN A 339 12.38 -9.18 -9.39
N LEU A 340 11.77 -9.10 -8.20
CA LEU A 340 12.29 -9.76 -7.02
C LEU A 340 12.32 -11.29 -7.28
N SER A 341 13.42 -11.95 -6.87
CA SER A 341 13.60 -13.37 -7.17
C SER A 341 12.51 -14.22 -6.51
N LYS A 342 12.18 -15.37 -7.13
CA LYS A 342 11.07 -16.25 -6.68
C LYS A 342 11.32 -16.85 -5.29
N GLU A 343 12.58 -16.87 -4.90
CA GLU A 343 13.11 -17.38 -3.65
C GLU A 343 13.03 -16.35 -2.52
N GLU A 344 12.93 -15.07 -2.83
CA GLU A 344 12.88 -14.01 -1.83
C GLU A 344 11.46 -13.89 -1.27
N LEU A 345 11.34 -13.70 0.04
CA LEU A 345 10.06 -13.48 0.71
C LEU A 345 10.14 -12.34 1.73
N GLY A 346 11.35 -12.07 2.23
CA GLY A 346 11.60 -11.06 3.25
C GLY A 346 11.40 -9.65 2.71
N SER A 347 11.24 -8.71 3.63
CA SER A 347 11.19 -7.29 3.26
C SER A 347 12.55 -6.76 2.83
N PRO A 348 12.70 -6.20 1.62
CA PRO A 348 13.93 -5.51 1.21
C PRO A 348 14.03 -4.07 1.76
N LEU A 349 13.19 -3.68 2.75
CA LEU A 349 13.13 -2.30 3.25
C LEU A 349 14.49 -1.76 3.69
N TYR A 350 15.31 -2.60 4.34
CA TYR A 350 16.63 -2.22 4.84
C TYR A 350 17.54 -1.65 3.74
N LYS A 351 17.41 -2.13 2.49
CA LYS A 351 18.18 -1.63 1.33
C LYS A 351 17.92 -0.15 1.08
N SER A 352 16.68 0.30 1.33
CA SER A 352 16.28 1.70 1.20
C SER A 352 16.70 2.59 2.37
N LEU A 353 17.00 2.01 3.54
CA LEU A 353 17.35 2.74 4.76
C LEU A 353 18.87 2.81 5.02
N ILE A 354 19.63 1.79 4.60
CA ILE A 354 21.09 1.73 4.79
C ILE A 354 21.83 2.59 3.74
N LYS A 355 21.31 2.65 2.51
CA LYS A 355 21.83 3.57 1.50
C LYS A 355 21.49 5.01 1.91
N LYS A 356 22.35 5.62 2.75
CA LYS A 356 22.38 7.08 2.90
C LYS A 356 22.36 7.67 1.49
N TYR A 357 21.33 8.45 1.18
CA TYR A 357 21.17 9.20 -0.06
C TYR A 357 22.52 9.79 -0.51
N ARG A 358 23.22 9.11 -1.43
CA ARG A 358 24.25 9.78 -2.23
C ARG A 358 23.50 10.62 -3.24
N LYS A 359 23.82 11.91 -3.29
CA LYS A 359 23.27 12.88 -4.27
C LYS A 359 23.50 12.44 -5.73
N ASP A 360 24.35 11.46 -5.97
CA ASP A 360 24.85 11.09 -7.29
C ASP A 360 24.20 9.86 -7.93
N ASP A 361 23.33 9.12 -7.22
CA ASP A 361 22.82 7.82 -7.71
C ASP A 361 21.68 7.92 -8.74
N PHE A 362 21.27 9.13 -9.13
CA PHE A 362 20.28 9.35 -10.20
C PHE A 362 20.68 10.52 -11.10
N LYS A 363 21.88 10.43 -11.69
CA LYS A 363 22.14 11.05 -13.00
C LYS A 363 21.89 9.99 -14.07
N CYS A 364 20.71 10.05 -14.69
CA CYS A 364 20.49 9.64 -16.06
C CYS A 364 19.63 10.72 -16.71
#